data_AF-A0A0D7NHH3-F1
#
_entry.id   AF-A0A0D7NHH3-F1
#
_cell.length_a   1.000
_cell.length_b   1.000
_cell.length_c   1.000
_cell.angle_alpha   90.00
_cell.angle_beta   90.00
_cell.angle_gamma   90.00
#
_symmetry.space_group_name_H-M   'P 1'
#
loop_
_entity.id
_entity.type
_entity.pdbx_description
1 polymer ?
#
loop_
_entity_poly.entity_id
_entity_poly.type
_entity_poly.pdbx_seq_one_letter_code
_entity_poly.pdbx_strand_id
1 'polypeptide(L)'
;MNDEVRWRDDIASVIFPVRGHGAICAVHRGAFRTLIGAEPSPEDCLGHFRRFEAAFREAASAKIARKGISVGTSLHLTSRDVTRKLLEDHQIANGEES
;
A
#
# COMPACT_ATOMS: atom_id res chain seq x y z
N MET A 1 -18.67 6.79 2.11
CA MET A 1 -17.35 6.60 2.77
C MET A 1 -16.31 6.74 1.67
N ASN A 2 -15.51 7.81 1.68
CA ASN A 2 -14.60 8.13 0.58
C ASN A 2 -13.44 7.14 0.63
N ASP A 3 -13.31 6.29 -0.39
CA ASP A 3 -12.23 5.30 -0.53
C ASP A 3 -11.20 5.75 -1.57
N GLU A 4 -11.09 7.06 -1.73
CA GLU A 4 -10.32 7.71 -2.77
C GLU A 4 -8.83 7.53 -2.50
N VAL A 5 -8.15 6.88 -3.44
CA VAL A 5 -6.70 6.91 -3.55
C VAL A 5 -6.27 8.14 -4.35
N ARG A 6 -5.30 8.88 -3.82
CA ARG A 6 -4.75 10.04 -4.53
C ARG A 6 -3.28 10.24 -4.25
N TRP A 7 -2.63 10.94 -5.18
CA TRP A 7 -1.29 11.46 -4.97
C TRP A 7 -1.33 12.72 -4.11
N ARG A 8 -0.31 12.90 -3.27
CA ARG A 8 -0.06 14.09 -2.47
C ARG A 8 1.35 14.60 -2.74
N ASP A 9 1.43 15.76 -3.39
CA ASP A 9 2.69 16.38 -3.79
C ASP A 9 3.53 16.84 -2.60
N ASP A 10 2.89 17.36 -1.55
CA ASP A 10 3.55 17.93 -0.37
C ASP A 10 4.40 16.90 0.41
N ILE A 11 4.04 15.62 0.31
CA ILE A 11 4.75 14.51 0.93
C ILE A 11 5.21 13.46 -0.09
N ALA A 12 5.16 13.77 -1.38
CA ALA A 12 5.50 12.87 -2.48
C ALA A 12 5.00 11.43 -2.28
N SER A 13 3.71 11.27 -1.92
CA SER A 13 3.15 9.98 -1.51
C SER A 13 1.79 9.70 -2.15
N VAL A 14 1.52 8.42 -2.42
CA VAL A 14 0.15 7.95 -2.61
C VAL A 14 -0.49 7.79 -1.24
N ILE A 15 -1.67 8.36 -1.05
CA ILE A 15 -2.48 8.17 0.16
C ILE A 15 -3.79 7.46 -0.16
N PHE A 16 -4.23 6.62 0.76
CA PHE A 16 -5.51 5.93 0.69
C PHE A 16 -6.04 5.67 2.11
N PRO A 17 -7.37 5.62 2.30
CA PRO A 17 -7.96 5.32 3.59
C PRO A 17 -7.92 3.82 3.90
N VAL A 18 -7.74 3.49 5.17
CA VAL A 18 -7.85 2.12 5.66
C VAL A 18 -9.30 1.85 6.06
N ARG A 19 -9.97 1.01 5.26
CA ARG A 19 -11.37 0.62 5.49
C ARG A 19 -11.55 0.04 6.90
N GLY A 20 -12.60 0.49 7.60
CA GLY A 20 -12.95 -0.01 8.94
C GLY A 20 -12.07 0.49 10.10
N HIS A 21 -10.96 1.19 9.85
CA HIS A 21 -10.08 1.72 10.91
C HIS A 21 -10.03 3.26 10.93
N GLY A 22 -10.42 3.92 9.84
CA GLY A 22 -10.46 5.38 9.75
C GLY A 22 -9.10 6.06 9.63
N ALA A 23 -8.00 5.30 9.63
CA ALA A 23 -6.66 5.81 9.37
C ALA A 23 -6.46 6.17 7.89
N ILE A 24 -5.57 7.12 7.63
CA ILE A 24 -4.99 7.36 6.31
C ILE A 24 -3.63 6.67 6.24
N CYS A 25 -3.45 5.84 5.22
CA CYS A 25 -2.19 5.21 4.91
C CYS A 25 -1.47 6.00 3.80
N ALA A 26 -0.17 6.27 3.97
CA ALA A 26 0.67 6.84 2.92
C ALA A 26 1.76 5.88 2.46
N VAL A 27 2.10 5.95 1.19
CA VAL A 27 3.21 5.23 0.57
C VAL A 27 4.06 6.25 -0.18
N HIS A 28 5.27 6.50 0.32
CA HIS A 28 6.19 7.45 -0.28
C HIS A 28 6.71 6.96 -1.64
N ARG A 29 7.02 7.88 -2.57
CA ARG A 29 7.64 7.58 -3.87
C ARG A 29 8.84 6.67 -3.76
N GLY A 30 9.67 6.86 -2.74
CA GLY A 30 10.85 6.03 -2.49
C GLY A 30 10.53 4.55 -2.27
N ALA A 31 9.37 4.21 -1.71
CA ALA A 31 8.92 2.82 -1.62
C ALA A 31 8.51 2.29 -2.99
N PHE A 32 7.77 3.07 -3.78
CA PHE A 32 7.42 2.71 -5.15
C PHE A 32 8.65 2.54 -6.04
N ARG A 33 9.67 3.38 -5.89
CA ARG A 33 10.93 3.24 -6.61
C ARG A 33 11.56 1.87 -6.39
N THR A 34 11.54 1.37 -5.15
CA THR A 34 12.02 0.01 -4.85
C THR A 34 11.13 -1.07 -5.47
N LEU A 35 9.80 -0.89 -5.44
CA LEU A 35 8.85 -1.88 -5.98
C LEU A 35 8.86 -1.94 -7.51
N ILE A 36 9.03 -0.80 -8.17
CA ILE A 36 9.03 -0.65 -9.63
C ILE A 36 10.42 -0.88 -10.22
N GLY A 37 11.48 -0.57 -9.47
CA GLY A 37 12.88 -0.72 -9.94
C GLY A 37 13.42 0.48 -10.73
N ALA A 38 12.67 1.57 -10.85
CA ALA A 38 13.05 2.81 -11.52
C ALA A 38 12.43 4.02 -10.80
N GLU A 39 12.92 5.24 -11.06
CA GLU A 39 12.34 6.47 -10.49
C GLU A 39 10.94 6.71 -11.08
N PRO A 40 9.86 6.63 -10.28
CA PRO A 40 8.50 6.67 -10.80
C PRO A 40 7.91 8.08 -10.77
N SER A 41 7.10 8.41 -11.77
CA SER A 41 6.23 9.59 -11.73
C SER A 41 5.07 9.39 -10.72
N PRO A 42 4.35 10.46 -10.35
CA PRO A 42 3.10 10.34 -9.58
C PRO A 42 2.09 9.37 -10.21
N GLU A 43 1.96 9.39 -11.54
CA GLU A 43 1.04 8.52 -12.30
C GLU A 43 1.48 7.07 -12.24
N ASP A 44 2.79 6.79 -12.35
CA ASP A 44 3.33 5.44 -12.18
C ASP A 44 3.04 4.89 -10.78
N CYS A 45 3.16 5.72 -9.75
CA CYS A 45 2.86 5.34 -8.37
C CYS A 45 1.37 4.99 -8.20
N LEU A 46 0.47 5.82 -8.74
CA LEU A 46 -0.97 5.56 -8.71
C LEU A 46 -1.35 4.34 -9.54
N GLY A 47 -0.77 4.17 -10.72
CA GLY A 47 -0.98 3.01 -11.58
C GLY A 47 -0.53 1.72 -10.92
N HIS A 48 0.65 1.72 -10.29
CA HIS A 48 1.15 0.57 -9.54
C HIS A 48 0.28 0.24 -8.32
N PHE A 49 -0.17 1.26 -7.59
CA PHE A 49 -1.14 1.05 -6.50
C PHE A 49 -2.42 0.38 -7.01
N ARG A 50 -3.05 0.91 -8.07
CA ARG A 50 -4.30 0.37 -8.61
C ARG A 50 -4.14 -1.07 -9.10
N ARG A 51 -3.00 -1.39 -9.73
CA ARG A 51 -2.69 -2.74 -10.19
C ARG A 51 -2.61 -3.76 -9.05
N PHE A 52 -2.09 -3.36 -7.89
CA PHE A 52 -1.86 -4.23 -6.74
C PHE A 52 -2.62 -3.79 -5.48
N GLU A 53 -3.80 -3.21 -5.66
CA GLU A 53 -4.52 -2.49 -4.61
C GLU A 53 -4.78 -3.36 -3.37
N ALA A 54 -5.11 -4.64 -3.57
CA ALA A 54 -5.31 -5.62 -2.51
C ALA A 54 -4.08 -5.73 -1.60
N ALA A 55 -2.90 -5.98 -2.17
CA ALA A 55 -1.65 -6.10 -1.42
C ALA A 55 -1.34 -4.84 -0.57
N PHE A 56 -1.59 -3.63 -1.10
CA PHE A 56 -1.39 -2.40 -0.34
C PHE A 56 -2.36 -2.27 0.83
N ARG A 57 -3.64 -2.56 0.60
CA ARG A 57 -4.68 -2.49 1.65
C ARG A 57 -4.43 -3.54 2.74
N GLU A 58 -4.05 -4.75 2.36
CA GLU A 58 -3.69 -5.79 3.31
C GLU A 58 -2.43 -5.45 4.09
N ALA A 59 -1.41 -4.87 3.44
CA ALA A 59 -0.20 -4.44 4.11
C ALA A 59 -0.49 -3.38 5.17
N ALA A 60 -1.42 -2.46 4.91
CA ALA A 60 -1.89 -1.47 5.88
C ALA A 60 -2.56 -2.14 7.08
N SER A 61 -3.53 -3.02 6.85
CA SER A 61 -4.23 -3.77 7.90
C SER A 61 -3.27 -4.62 8.74
N ALA A 62 -2.35 -5.34 8.09
CA ALA A 62 -1.35 -6.16 8.76
C ALA A 62 -0.37 -5.31 9.59
N LYS A 63 -0.03 -4.10 9.12
CA LYS A 63 0.83 -3.18 9.87
C LYS A 63 0.12 -2.62 11.10
N ILE A 64 -1.16 -2.27 10.99
CA ILE A 64 -2.00 -1.84 12.12
C ILE A 64 -2.04 -2.94 13.18
N ALA A 65 -2.39 -4.17 12.78
CA ALA A 65 -2.47 -5.32 13.70
C ALA A 65 -1.12 -5.58 14.39
N ARG A 66 -0.02 -5.57 13.63
CA ARG A 66 1.34 -5.82 14.15
C ARG A 66 1.84 -4.75 15.11
N LYS A 67 1.44 -3.49 14.90
CA LYS A 67 1.96 -2.34 15.65
C LYS A 67 0.98 -1.79 16.68
N GLY A 68 -0.24 -2.32 16.77
CA GLY A 68 -1.28 -1.83 17.68
C GLY A 68 -1.65 -0.37 17.40
N ILE A 69 -1.73 0.03 16.13
CA ILE A 69 -2.00 1.43 15.76
C ILE A 69 -3.44 1.78 16.15
N SER A 70 -3.60 2.84 16.95
CA SER A 70 -4.91 3.33 17.38
C SER A 70 -5.77 3.79 16.20
N VAL A 71 -7.09 3.65 16.34
CA VAL A 71 -8.10 4.06 15.35
C VAL A 71 -7.89 5.52 14.93
N GLY A 72 -7.95 5.78 13.62
CA GLY A 72 -7.75 7.11 13.04
C GLY A 72 -6.30 7.59 12.95
N THR A 73 -5.35 6.92 13.61
CA THR A 73 -3.94 7.29 13.54
C THR A 73 -3.35 6.93 12.18
N SER A 74 -2.81 7.92 11.49
CA SER A 74 -2.19 7.75 10.17
C SER A 74 -0.95 6.85 10.25
N LEU A 75 -0.66 6.14 9.15
CA LEU A 75 0.45 5.21 9.04
C LEU A 75 1.14 5.30 7.69
N HIS A 76 2.38 4.83 7.61
CA HIS A 76 3.12 4.73 6.36
C HIS A 76 3.46 3.28 6.05
N LEU A 77 3.37 2.86 4.78
CA LEU A 77 3.94 1.59 4.33
C LEU A 77 5.33 1.80 3.74
N THR A 78 6.20 0.84 3.98
CA THR A 78 7.50 0.72 3.32
C THR A 78 7.40 -0.27 2.17
N SER A 79 8.38 -0.25 1.26
CA SER A 79 8.46 -1.26 0.18
C SER A 79 8.42 -2.68 0.75
N ARG A 80 9.10 -2.95 1.87
CA ARG A 80 9.09 -4.27 2.55
C ARG A 80 7.70 -4.69 3.04
N ASP A 81 6.90 -3.75 3.55
CA ASP A 81 5.53 -4.07 3.99
C ASP A 81 4.69 -4.56 2.80
N VAL A 82 4.85 -3.93 1.63
CA VAL A 82 4.11 -4.25 0.40
C VAL A 82 4.66 -5.50 -0.29
N THR A 83 5.98 -5.62 -0.43
CA THR A 83 6.64 -6.79 -1.06
C THR A 83 6.22 -8.09 -0.38
N ARG A 84 6.08 -8.10 0.96
CA ARG A 84 5.59 -9.27 1.68
C ARG A 84 4.22 -9.72 1.16
N LYS A 85 3.30 -8.77 0.98
CA LYS A 85 1.95 -9.06 0.50
C LYS A 85 1.91 -9.45 -0.98
N LEU A 86 2.71 -8.80 -1.82
CA LEU A 86 2.84 -9.20 -3.22
C LEU A 86 3.32 -10.66 -3.36
N LEU A 87 4.29 -11.09 -2.54
CA LEU A 87 4.78 -12.46 -2.55
C LEU A 87 3.73 -13.46 -2.06
N GLU A 88 2.96 -13.12 -1.02
CA GLU A 88 1.84 -13.93 -0.52
C GLU A 88 0.76 -14.09 -1.61
N ASP A 89 0.36 -13.00 -2.28
CA ASP A 89 -0.62 -13.03 -3.38
C ASP A 89 -0.15 -13.91 -4.55
N HIS A 90 1.14 -13.83 -4.91
CA HIS A 90 1.73 -14.68 -5.95
C HIS A 90 1.79 -16.15 -5.55
N GLN A 91 1.96 -16.48 -4.27
CA GLN A 91 1.95 -17.86 -3.79
C GLN A 91 0.55 -18.46 -3.80
N ILE A 92 -0.47 -17.66 -3.45
CA ILE A 92 -1.88 -18.10 -3.53
C ILE A 92 -2.28 -18.36 -4.98
N ALA A 93 -1.96 -17.44 -5.90
CA ALA A 93 -2.31 -17.60 -7.31
C ALA A 93 -1.67 -18.85 -7.99
N ASN A 94 -0.53 -19.32 -7.50
CA ASN A 94 0.14 -20.53 -8.00
C ASN A 94 -0.24 -21.80 -7.22
N GLY A 95 -1.01 -21.69 -6.13
CA GLY A 95 -1.42 -22.79 -5.26
C GLY A 95 -2.82 -23.33 -5.54
N GLU A 96 -3.58 -22.72 -6.45
CA GLU A 96 -4.92 -23.17 -6.87
C GLU A 96 -4.91 -24.16 -8.06
N GLU A 97 -3.73 -24.59 -8.53
CA GLU A 97 -3.56 -25.74 -9.43
C GLU A 97 -3.10 -26.97 -8.63
N SER A 98 -3.99 -27.63 -7.86
CA SER A 98 -3.82 -29.01 -7.37
C SER A 98 -5.15 -29.64 -6.97
#